data_AF-A0A803NL19-F1
#
_entry.id   AF-A0A803NL19-F1
#
_cell.length_a   1.000
_cell.length_b   1.000
_cell.length_c   1.000
_cell.angle_alpha   90.00
_cell.angle_beta   90.00
_cell.angle_gamma   90.00
#
_symmetry.space_group_name_H-M   'P 1'
#
loop_
_entity.id
_entity.type
_entity.pdbx_description
1 polymer ?
#
loop_
_entity_poly.entity_id
_entity_poly.type
_entity_poly.pdbx_seq_one_letter_code
_entity_poly.pdbx_strand_id
1 'polypeptide(L)'
;MWPERFSINILEKEPNFFTVEFECFGDRRRVLIIQPWHFDYKLIVMSPLEAGSVITADMLTSTPFGIQVSSIPFLKRSRALARKLGEVLGRFIEVDTASLKETWGPY
;
A
#
# COMPACT_ATOMS: atom_id res chain seq x y z
N MET A 1 -8.69 -10.46 3.34
CA MET A 1 -8.69 -11.69 2.51
C MET A 1 -8.32 -11.27 1.10
N TRP A 2 -7.26 -11.84 0.51
CA TRP A 2 -6.79 -11.45 -0.82
C TRP A 2 -7.74 -11.99 -1.90
N PRO A 3 -8.00 -11.26 -3.00
CA PRO A 3 -8.76 -11.79 -4.11
C PRO A 3 -7.85 -12.67 -4.98
N GLU A 4 -7.68 -13.94 -4.60
CA GLU A 4 -6.93 -14.92 -5.38
C GLU A 4 -7.76 -15.45 -6.56
N ARG A 5 -7.12 -15.57 -7.73
CA ARG A 5 -7.64 -16.36 -8.87
C ARG A 5 -6.91 -17.70 -9.01
N PHE A 6 -5.69 -17.78 -8.48
CA PHE A 6 -4.79 -18.94 -8.58
C PHE A 6 -4.20 -19.29 -7.21
N SER A 7 -3.51 -20.43 -7.13
CA SER A 7 -2.96 -20.93 -5.88
C SER A 7 -1.85 -20.02 -5.33
N ILE A 8 -1.76 -19.94 -4.00
CA ILE A 8 -0.75 -19.19 -3.26
C ILE A 8 -0.12 -20.12 -2.24
N ASN A 9 1.21 -20.17 -2.22
CA ASN A 9 1.96 -20.89 -1.20
C ASN A 9 2.57 -19.90 -0.21
N ILE A 10 2.32 -20.11 1.07
CA ILE A 10 2.86 -19.27 2.14
C ILE A 10 3.80 -20.14 2.98
N LEU A 11 5.05 -19.71 3.09
CA LEU A 11 6.10 -20.40 3.82
C LEU A 11 6.64 -19.47 4.91
N GLU A 12 6.51 -19.86 6.17
CA GLU A 12 7.19 -19.16 7.27
C GLU A 12 8.69 -19.48 7.22
N LYS A 13 9.52 -18.43 7.26
CA LYS A 13 10.99 -18.57 7.31
C LYS A 13 11.50 -18.36 8.72
N GLU A 14 10.94 -17.37 9.41
CA GLU A 14 11.22 -17.00 10.81
C GLU A 14 9.93 -16.50 11.46
N PRO A 15 9.85 -16.40 12.80
CA PRO A 15 8.65 -15.92 13.48
C PRO A 15 8.18 -14.56 12.94
N ASN A 16 6.94 -14.52 12.43
CA ASN A 16 6.33 -13.35 11.78
C ASN A 16 6.97 -12.91 10.46
N PHE A 17 7.80 -13.75 9.83
CA PHE A 17 8.43 -13.48 8.54
C PHE A 17 8.11 -14.58 7.54
N PHE A 18 7.36 -14.20 6.50
CA PHE A 18 6.76 -15.14 5.55
C PHE A 18 7.22 -14.85 4.13
N THR A 19 7.45 -15.92 3.37
CA THR A 19 7.57 -15.87 1.91
C THR A 19 6.24 -16.27 1.30
N VAL A 20 5.77 -15.49 0.33
CA VAL A 20 4.52 -15.74 -0.37
C VAL A 20 4.82 -15.93 -1.84
N GLU A 21 4.57 -17.13 -2.33
CA GLU A 21 4.74 -17.50 -3.73
C GLU A 21 3.39 -17.49 -4.43
N PHE A 22 3.30 -16.69 -5.49
CA PHE A 22 2.10 -16.58 -6.33
C PHE A 22 2.32 -17.33 -7.62
N GLU A 23 1.37 -18.20 -7.98
CA GLU A 23 1.38 -18.90 -9.28
C GLU A 23 1.18 -17.94 -10.46
N CYS A 24 0.47 -16.82 -10.22
CA CYS A 24 0.17 -15.81 -11.23
C CYS A 24 0.81 -14.45 -10.89
N PHE A 25 1.61 -13.93 -11.83
CA PHE A 25 2.20 -12.58 -11.70
C PHE A 25 1.14 -11.48 -11.53
N GLY A 26 -0.01 -11.62 -12.19
CA GLY A 26 -1.13 -10.68 -12.07
C GLY A 26 -1.71 -10.61 -10.66
N ASP A 27 -1.72 -11.74 -9.94
CA ASP A 27 -2.20 -11.81 -8.56
C ASP A 27 -1.18 -11.21 -7.59
N ARG A 28 0.11 -11.55 -7.74
CA ARG A 28 1.22 -10.88 -7.03
C ARG A 28 1.13 -9.36 -7.17
N ARG A 29 0.99 -8.87 -8.40
CA ARG A 29 0.91 -7.43 -8.69
C ARG A 29 -0.31 -6.79 -8.05
N ARG A 30 -1.48 -7.44 -8.10
CA ARG A 30 -2.71 -6.92 -7.48
C ARG A 30 -2.58 -6.84 -5.96
N VAL A 31 -2.03 -7.87 -5.32
CA VAL A 31 -1.79 -7.88 -3.88
C VAL A 31 -0.84 -6.76 -3.47
N LEU A 32 0.26 -6.56 -4.20
CA LEU A 32 1.20 -5.47 -3.89
C LEU A 32 0.63 -4.07 -4.16
N ILE A 33 -0.26 -3.89 -5.16
CA ILE A 33 -0.87 -2.59 -5.46
C ILE A 33 -1.90 -2.18 -4.40
N ILE A 34 -2.66 -3.13 -3.85
CA ILE A 34 -3.77 -2.86 -2.94
C ILE A 34 -3.31 -2.79 -1.47
N GLN A 35 -2.00 -2.87 -1.21
CA GLN A 35 -1.47 -2.64 0.14
C GLN A 35 -1.85 -1.24 0.66
N PRO A 36 -2.01 -1.05 1.98
CA PRO A 36 -1.57 -1.93 3.06
C PRO A 36 -2.55 -3.07 3.35
N TRP A 37 -2.01 -4.19 3.83
CA TRP A 37 -2.82 -5.29 4.32
C TRP A 37 -2.76 -5.35 5.84
N HIS A 38 -3.85 -5.78 6.45
CA HIS A 38 -3.87 -6.03 7.89
C HIS A 38 -4.53 -7.39 8.15
N PHE A 39 -4.09 -8.03 9.23
CA PHE A 39 -4.68 -9.24 9.76
C PHE A 39 -4.62 -9.18 11.28
N ASP A 40 -5.74 -9.44 11.95
CA ASP A 40 -5.82 -9.42 13.42
C ASP A 40 -5.26 -8.12 14.03
N TYR A 41 -5.70 -6.97 13.51
CA TYR A 41 -5.24 -5.63 13.90
C TYR A 41 -3.73 -5.37 13.75
N LYS A 42 -2.99 -6.27 13.08
CA LYS A 42 -1.57 -6.12 12.78
C LYS A 42 -1.36 -5.76 11.31
N LEU A 43 -0.51 -4.79 11.06
CA LEU A 43 -0.12 -4.38 9.71
C LEU A 43 0.82 -5.44 9.10
N ILE A 44 0.54 -5.84 7.87
CA ILE A 44 1.40 -6.72 7.09
C ILE A 44 2.21 -5.85 6.14
N VAL A 45 3.53 -5.89 6.30
CA VAL A 45 4.48 -5.22 5.41
C VAL A 45 4.98 -6.25 4.40
N MET A 46 4.88 -5.92 3.11
CA MET A 46 5.31 -6.79 2.03
C MET A 46 6.22 -6.05 1.07
N SER A 47 7.22 -6.76 0.55
CA SER A 47 8.09 -6.27 -0.51
C SER A 47 8.17 -7.32 -1.61
N PRO A 48 8.22 -6.92 -2.90
CA PRO A 48 8.56 -7.84 -3.96
C PRO A 48 9.94 -8.48 -3.70
N LEU A 49 10.01 -9.81 -3.77
CA LEU A 49 11.25 -10.56 -3.75
C LEU A 49 11.69 -10.80 -5.21
N GLU A 50 12.82 -10.25 -5.60
CA GLU A 50 13.41 -10.47 -6.92
C GLU A 50 14.43 -11.62 -6.87
N ALA A 51 14.63 -12.31 -8.00
CA ALA A 51 15.55 -13.44 -8.06
C ALA A 51 16.98 -13.00 -7.66
N GLY A 52 17.56 -13.68 -6.67
CA GLY A 52 18.89 -13.35 -6.14
C GLY A 52 18.92 -12.21 -5.11
N SER A 53 17.79 -11.60 -4.78
CA SER A 53 17.69 -10.66 -3.66
C SER A 53 17.51 -11.40 -2.33
N VAL A 54 18.23 -10.95 -1.30
CA VAL A 54 18.02 -11.39 0.08
C VAL A 54 17.24 -10.29 0.78
N ILE A 55 16.02 -10.60 1.22
CA ILE A 55 15.21 -9.71 2.05
C ILE A 55 15.23 -10.28 3.47
N THR A 56 15.60 -9.44 4.43
CA THR A 56 15.52 -9.77 5.86
C THR A 56 14.35 -9.02 6.50
N ALA A 57 13.90 -9.48 7.67
CA ALA A 57 12.80 -8.84 8.40
C ALA A 57 13.09 -7.34 8.67
N ASP A 58 14.34 -6.98 8.96
CA ASP A 58 14.78 -5.60 9.20
C ASP A 58 14.64 -4.67 7.98
N MET A 59 14.48 -5.23 6.77
CA MET A 59 14.26 -4.43 5.56
C MET A 59 12.78 -4.04 5.37
N LEU A 60 11.84 -4.73 6.06
CA LEU A 60 10.40 -4.51 5.94
C LEU A 60 9.89 -3.50 6.98
N THR A 61 10.36 -2.25 6.89
CA THR A 61 10.03 -1.20 7.88
C THR A 61 8.90 -0.26 7.46
N SER A 62 8.51 -0.27 6.18
CA SER A 62 7.50 0.65 5.65
C SER A 62 6.65 0.01 4.56
N THR A 63 5.40 0.44 4.44
CA THR A 63 4.49 0.04 3.37
C THR A 63 3.76 1.29 2.85
N PRO A 64 3.53 1.43 1.54
CA PRO A 64 2.74 2.54 1.02
C PRO A 64 1.27 2.35 1.38
N PHE A 65 0.61 3.46 1.68
CA PHE A 65 -0.84 3.48 1.93
C PHE A 65 -1.46 4.77 1.46
N GLY A 66 -2.71 4.67 0.98
CA GLY A 66 -3.53 5.82 0.65
C GLY A 66 -4.07 6.46 1.91
N ILE A 67 -3.98 7.80 1.99
CA ILE A 67 -4.62 8.59 3.04
C ILE A 67 -5.69 9.48 2.41
N GLN A 68 -6.85 9.55 3.05
CA GLN A 68 -7.89 10.49 2.70
C GLN A 68 -7.92 11.59 3.76
N VAL A 69 -7.60 12.82 3.36
CA VAL A 69 -7.68 13.98 4.25
C VAL A 69 -9.02 14.66 4.03
N SER A 70 -9.91 14.52 5.02
CA SER A 70 -11.22 15.15 5.01
C SER A 70 -11.13 16.64 5.39
N SER A 71 -12.23 17.38 5.18
CA SER A 71 -12.39 18.76 5.66
C SER A 71 -11.45 19.81 5.05
N ILE A 72 -10.79 19.52 3.92
CA ILE A 72 -10.06 20.52 3.14
C ILE A 72 -11.05 21.30 2.26
N PRO A 73 -11.18 22.63 2.41
CA PRO A 73 -12.01 23.45 1.54
C PRO A 73 -11.63 23.26 0.08
N PHE A 74 -12.63 23.17 -0.82
CA PHE A 74 -12.42 22.88 -2.24
C PHE A 74 -11.32 23.74 -2.88
N LEU A 75 -11.39 25.06 -2.69
CA LEU A 75 -10.42 26.03 -3.22
C LEU A 75 -8.99 25.88 -2.67
N LYS A 76 -8.81 25.14 -1.57
CA LYS A 76 -7.50 24.88 -0.95
C LYS A 76 -6.93 23.51 -1.32
N ARG A 77 -7.70 22.66 -2.01
CA ARG A 77 -7.21 21.36 -2.50
C ARG A 77 -6.21 21.59 -3.61
N SER A 78 -4.96 21.19 -3.37
CA SER A 78 -3.90 21.33 -4.35
C SER A 78 -2.90 20.19 -4.20
N ARG A 79 -2.23 19.85 -5.30
CA ARG A 79 -1.11 18.90 -5.28
C ARG A 79 0.01 19.35 -4.35
N ALA A 80 0.23 20.65 -4.23
CA ALA A 80 1.23 21.22 -3.32
C ALA A 80 0.87 20.96 -1.85
N LEU A 81 -0.40 21.14 -1.46
CA LEU A 81 -0.87 20.82 -0.11
C LEU A 81 -0.79 19.31 0.16
N ALA A 82 -1.26 18.48 -0.77
CA ALA A 82 -1.20 17.02 -0.63
C ALA A 82 0.24 16.51 -0.46
N ARG A 83 1.18 17.05 -1.25
CA ARG A 83 2.61 16.74 -1.10
C ARG A 83 3.13 17.13 0.28
N LYS A 84 2.87 18.37 0.72
CA LYS A 84 3.31 18.83 2.05
C LYS A 84 2.78 17.94 3.17
N LEU A 85 1.51 17.56 3.13
CA LEU A 85 0.92 16.66 4.12
C LEU A 85 1.56 15.26 4.06
N GLY A 86 1.75 14.72 2.86
CA GLY A 86 2.41 13.44 2.67
C GLY A 86 3.86 13.44 3.17
N GLU A 87 4.61 14.51 2.93
CA GLU A 87 6.00 14.70 3.41
C GLU A 87 6.09 14.85 4.93
N VAL A 88 5.06 15.40 5.59
CA VAL A 88 4.98 15.46 7.06
C VAL A 88 4.72 14.07 7.66
N LEU A 89 3.91 13.25 6.99
CA LEU A 89 3.56 11.90 7.47
C LEU A 89 4.61 10.84 7.10
N GLY A 90 5.37 11.06 6.03
CA GLY A 90 6.38 10.12 5.55
C GLY A 90 6.87 10.47 4.14
N ARG A 91 7.07 9.44 3.31
CA ARG A 91 7.47 9.64 1.91
C ARG A 91 6.23 9.82 1.04
N PHE A 92 6.08 11.01 0.45
CA PHE A 92 5.06 11.24 -0.56
C PHE A 92 5.34 10.41 -1.83
N ILE A 93 4.34 9.65 -2.29
CA ILE A 93 4.43 8.82 -3.51
C ILE A 93 3.60 9.48 -4.61
N GLU A 94 2.30 9.57 -4.41
CA GLU A 94 1.37 10.13 -5.38
C GLU A 94 0.16 10.78 -4.71
N VAL A 95 -0.61 11.52 -5.51
CA VAL A 95 -1.92 12.05 -5.11
C VAL A 95 -2.91 11.73 -6.22
N ASP A 96 -4.10 11.29 -5.83
CA ASP A 96 -5.18 11.16 -6.78
C ASP A 96 -5.65 12.53 -7.27
N THR A 97 -5.31 12.87 -8.52
CA THR A 97 -5.67 14.16 -9.11
C THR A 97 -7.16 14.32 -9.38
N ALA A 98 -7.93 13.23 -9.46
CA ALA A 98 -9.38 13.30 -9.61
C ALA A 98 -10.01 13.85 -8.33
N SER A 99 -9.61 13.34 -7.16
CA SER A 99 -10.07 13.83 -5.84
C SER A 99 -9.86 15.33 -5.59
N LEU A 100 -8.87 15.94 -6.24
CA LEU A 100 -8.62 17.38 -6.13
C LEU A 100 -9.69 18.24 -6.80
N LYS A 101 -10.34 17.69 -7.84
CA LYS A 101 -11.40 18.36 -8.62
C LYS A 101 -12.80 17.98 -8.17
N GLU A 102 -12.92 17.01 -7.26
CA GLU A 102 -14.21 16.59 -6.72
C GLU A 102 -14.83 17.72 -5.90
N THR A 103 -15.82 18.35 -6.51
CA THR A 103 -16.75 19.26 -5.83
C THR A 103 -17.87 18.35 -5.39
N TRP A 104 -18.00 18.03 -4.10
CA TRP A 104 -18.97 17.08 -3.57
C TRP A 104 -20.30 17.05 -4.35
N GLY A 105 -20.71 15.88 -4.86
CA GLY A 105 -22.10 15.61 -5.23
C GLY A 105 -22.97 15.59 -3.95
N PRO A 106 -24.29 15.85 -4.06
CA PRO A 106 -25.11 16.24 -2.92
C PRO A 106 -25.25 15.10 -1.89
N TYR A 107 -24.87 15.40 -0.66
CA TYR A 107 -25.43 14.84 0.58
C TYR A 107 -25.83 16.01 1.46
#